data_AF-A0A6N2DV03-F1
#
_entry.id   AF-A0A6N2DV03-F1
#
_cell.length_a   1.000
_cell.length_b   1.000
_cell.length_c   1.000
_cell.angle_alpha   90.00
_cell.angle_beta   90.00
_cell.angle_gamma   90.00
#
_symmetry.space_group_name_H-M   'P 1'
#
loop_
_entity.id
_entity.type
_entity.pdbx_description
1 polymer ?
#
loop_
_entity_poly.entity_id
_entity_poly.type
_entity_poly.pdbx_seq_one_letter_code
_entity_poly.pdbx_strand_id
1 'polypeptide(L)'
;NIKAGFIKERDLFAEAGVRYVSPLVSLGDPRLVPKQMHAAFKDVFQGLTWAETREAVEAGYRTLAVFDDAMRARSRQVLEWCARHDRTCILVLARPYHMDPGIGHEIEADLQVFGYPILWGQYLPLDDGLLDAIFGEDVREGVIRSAFDISDVWPSSFSANTNEVIWAAKVAARVPWIGCVIRLVSYECGMDQPTLTPVQEIVERSGTLFFSFQELDSTKPEGSVKIRTETIAHYLAETAERLLRNKLAWDGAGLQLDRLTRSGPSP
;
A
#
# COMPACT_ATOMS: atom_id res chain seq x y z
N ASN A 1 1.67 13.91 22.72
CA ASN A 1 2.97 14.28 23.31
C ASN A 1 3.53 13.09 24.10
N ILE A 2 3.91 12.02 23.37
CA ILE A 2 4.29 10.70 23.93
C ILE A 2 5.54 10.81 24.81
N LYS A 3 6.48 11.69 24.44
CA LYS A 3 7.70 11.99 25.18
C LYS A 3 7.44 12.24 26.67
N ALA A 4 6.44 13.06 27.01
CA ALA A 4 6.12 13.40 28.39
C ALA A 4 5.75 12.16 29.24
N GLY A 5 5.16 11.12 28.64
CA GLY A 5 4.82 9.89 29.36
C GLY A 5 6.03 9.11 29.88
N PHE A 6 7.18 9.26 29.23
CA PHE A 6 8.39 8.47 29.53
C PHE A 6 9.51 9.26 30.23
N ILE A 7 9.35 10.58 30.39
CA ILE A 7 10.38 11.45 30.97
C ILE A 7 9.87 12.42 32.04
N LYS A 8 8.54 12.61 32.20
CA LYS A 8 8.01 13.66 33.09
C LYS A 8 8.15 13.33 34.57
N GLU A 9 7.88 12.08 34.96
CA GLU A 9 8.01 11.64 36.36
C GLU A 9 9.31 10.90 36.62
N ARG A 10 9.72 10.05 35.68
CA ARG A 10 10.99 9.33 35.65
C ARG A 10 11.48 9.28 34.22
N ASP A 11 12.78 9.42 34.02
CA ASP A 11 13.41 9.23 32.70
C ASP A 11 13.74 7.75 32.52
N LEU A 12 12.76 7.00 32.00
CA LEU A 12 12.90 5.55 31.81
C LEU A 12 14.00 5.19 30.82
N PHE A 13 14.32 6.09 29.88
CA PHE A 13 15.41 5.88 28.92
C PHE A 13 16.76 5.99 29.62
N ALA A 14 16.97 7.05 30.41
CA ALA A 14 18.22 7.25 31.14
C ALA A 14 18.48 6.13 32.16
N GLU A 15 17.45 5.66 32.86
CA GLU A 15 17.54 4.51 33.78
C GLU A 15 17.96 3.22 33.07
N ALA A 16 17.57 3.04 31.81
CA ALA A 16 17.98 1.94 30.96
C ALA A 16 19.32 2.16 30.24
N GLY A 17 20.01 3.30 30.50
CA GLY A 17 21.25 3.66 29.80
C GLY A 17 21.05 4.03 28.32
N VAL A 18 19.82 4.36 27.92
CA VAL A 18 19.44 4.72 26.56
C VAL A 18 19.29 6.23 26.44
N ARG A 19 19.88 6.84 25.41
CA ARG A 19 19.66 8.25 25.10
C ARG A 19 18.49 8.40 24.13
N TYR A 20 17.40 9.01 24.57
CA TYR A 20 16.26 9.30 23.71
C TYR A 20 16.56 10.48 22.77
N VAL A 21 16.33 10.28 21.46
CA VAL A 21 16.49 11.29 20.42
C VAL A 21 15.23 11.31 19.55
N SER A 22 14.65 12.49 19.32
CA SER A 22 13.44 12.66 18.52
C SER A 22 13.58 13.90 17.63
N PRO A 23 14.36 13.80 16.54
CA PRO A 23 14.53 14.91 15.62
C PRO A 23 13.36 15.00 14.65
N LEU A 24 13.10 16.21 14.16
CA LEU A 24 12.26 16.39 12.98
C LEU A 24 13.08 16.02 11.75
N VAL A 25 12.61 15.05 10.97
CA VAL A 25 13.25 14.61 9.73
C VAL A 25 12.23 14.64 8.60
N SER A 26 12.55 15.37 7.54
CA SER A 26 11.70 15.56 6.37
C SER A 26 12.06 14.53 5.29
N LEU A 27 11.66 13.28 5.49
CA LEU A 27 12.00 12.17 4.58
C LEU A 27 11.52 12.37 3.13
N GLY A 28 10.54 13.25 2.91
CA GLY A 28 10.09 13.64 1.57
C GLY A 28 11.02 14.62 0.84
N ASP A 29 12.03 15.20 1.51
CA ASP A 29 13.10 15.99 0.87
C ASP A 29 14.47 15.38 1.21
N PRO A 30 14.92 14.38 0.42
CA PRO A 30 16.17 13.66 0.69
C PRO A 30 17.40 14.54 0.84
N ARG A 31 17.40 15.76 0.26
CA ARG A 31 18.52 16.70 0.36
C ARG A 31 18.63 17.33 1.75
N LEU A 32 17.52 17.44 2.48
CA LEU A 32 17.50 18.00 3.84
C LEU A 32 17.85 16.97 4.90
N VAL A 33 17.61 15.68 4.64
CA VAL A 33 17.74 14.62 5.63
C VAL A 33 19.16 14.51 6.21
N PRO A 34 20.25 14.51 5.42
CA PRO A 34 21.60 14.49 6.00
C PRO A 34 21.84 15.64 6.98
N LYS A 35 21.36 16.85 6.63
CA LYS A 35 21.50 18.05 7.46
C LYS A 35 20.75 17.91 8.79
N GLN A 36 19.49 17.47 8.73
CA GLN A 36 18.65 17.27 9.91
C GLN A 36 19.20 16.16 10.82
N MET A 37 19.60 15.03 10.22
CA MET A 37 20.18 13.89 10.94
C MET A 37 21.52 14.26 11.59
N HIS A 38 22.43 14.91 10.86
CA HIS A 38 23.73 15.26 11.41
C HIS A 38 23.60 16.24 12.57
N ALA A 39 22.75 17.27 12.41
CA ALA A 39 22.47 18.22 13.49
C ALA A 39 21.90 17.53 14.74
N ALA A 40 21.07 16.51 14.57
CA ALA A 40 20.46 15.77 15.66
C ALA A 40 21.42 14.80 16.37
N PHE A 41 22.35 14.20 15.62
CA PHE A 41 23.15 13.07 16.09
C PHE A 41 24.62 13.38 16.38
N LYS A 42 25.19 14.49 15.91
CA LYS A 42 26.60 14.84 16.13
C LYS A 42 26.99 14.94 17.62
N ASP A 43 26.04 15.34 18.48
CA ASP A 43 26.24 15.47 19.92
C ASP A 43 25.81 14.19 20.68
N VAL A 44 25.29 13.20 19.95
CA VAL A 44 24.88 11.89 20.45
C VAL A 44 26.00 10.88 20.24
N PHE A 45 26.57 10.84 19.04
CA PHE A 45 27.67 9.96 18.68
C PHE A 45 28.97 10.76 18.62
N GLN A 46 29.90 10.45 19.52
CA GLN A 46 31.21 11.10 19.54
C GLN A 46 31.96 10.82 18.24
N GLY A 47 32.44 11.88 17.58
CA GLY A 47 33.21 11.78 16.36
C GLY A 47 32.40 11.63 15.06
N LEU A 48 31.06 11.60 15.13
CA LEU A 48 30.23 11.50 13.93
C LEU A 48 30.50 12.67 12.98
N THR A 49 30.96 12.37 11.78
CA THR A 49 31.25 13.36 10.75
C THR A 49 30.05 13.65 9.87
N TRP A 50 30.08 14.81 9.21
CA TRP A 50 29.12 15.15 8.16
C TRP A 50 29.13 14.14 7.02
N ALA A 51 30.33 13.70 6.61
CA ALA A 51 30.51 12.76 5.51
C ALA A 51 29.87 11.40 5.81
N GLU A 52 30.13 10.83 6.99
CA GLU A 52 29.53 9.57 7.43
C GLU A 52 28.01 9.68 7.52
N THR A 53 27.49 10.81 8.03
CA THR A 53 26.03 11.00 8.12
C THR A 53 25.39 11.03 6.73
N ARG A 54 26.00 11.75 5.77
CA ARG A 54 25.52 11.81 4.39
C ARG A 54 25.56 10.43 3.74
N GLU A 55 26.66 9.71 3.87
CA GLU A 55 26.82 8.36 3.32
C GLU A 55 25.78 7.39 3.88
N ALA A 56 25.53 7.42 5.19
CA ALA A 56 24.53 6.59 5.85
C ALA A 56 23.10 6.89 5.35
N VAL A 57 22.75 8.17 5.22
CA VAL A 57 21.44 8.59 4.70
C VAL A 57 21.27 8.16 3.23
N GLU A 58 22.29 8.38 2.39
CA GLU A 58 22.26 7.94 1.00
C GLU A 58 22.14 6.41 0.88
N ALA A 59 22.84 5.66 1.74
CA ALA A 59 22.71 4.21 1.81
C ALA A 59 21.29 3.77 2.22
N GLY A 60 20.66 4.49 3.16
CA GLY A 60 19.27 4.27 3.54
C GLY A 60 18.30 4.45 2.37
N TYR A 61 18.40 5.57 1.65
CA TYR A 61 17.56 5.83 0.48
C TYR A 61 17.79 4.83 -0.67
N ARG A 62 19.05 4.44 -0.94
CA ARG A 62 19.34 3.39 -1.92
C ARG A 62 18.70 2.07 -1.52
N THR A 63 18.80 1.69 -0.26
CA THR A 63 18.18 0.46 0.27
C THR A 63 16.67 0.49 0.11
N LEU A 64 16.03 1.62 0.46
CA LEU A 64 14.60 1.80 0.31
C LEU A 64 14.16 1.69 -1.16
N ALA A 65 14.88 2.34 -2.09
CA ALA A 65 14.57 2.25 -3.51
C ALA A 65 14.69 0.82 -4.05
N VAL A 66 15.76 0.10 -3.69
CA VAL A 66 15.96 -1.31 -4.09
C VAL A 66 14.84 -2.20 -3.54
N PHE A 67 14.43 -1.97 -2.29
CA PHE A 67 13.32 -2.71 -1.69
C PHE A 67 12.00 -2.43 -2.41
N ASP A 68 11.66 -1.16 -2.65
CA ASP A 68 10.43 -0.78 -3.35
C ASP A 68 10.36 -1.38 -4.76
N ASP A 69 11.48 -1.34 -5.51
CA ASP A 69 11.56 -1.91 -6.85
C ASP A 69 11.40 -3.43 -6.83
N ALA A 70 12.04 -4.11 -5.86
CA ALA A 70 11.88 -5.55 -5.68
C ALA A 70 10.43 -5.94 -5.33
N MET A 71 9.78 -5.17 -4.46
CA MET A 71 8.39 -5.41 -4.07
C MET A 71 7.41 -5.17 -5.24
N ARG A 72 7.61 -4.10 -6.03
CA ARG A 72 6.82 -3.86 -7.25
C ARG A 72 7.02 -4.96 -8.30
N ALA A 73 8.26 -5.41 -8.50
CA ALA A 73 8.55 -6.53 -9.39
C ALA A 73 7.87 -7.82 -8.91
N ARG A 74 7.82 -8.06 -7.59
CA ARG A 74 7.13 -9.20 -7.01
C ARG A 74 5.61 -9.12 -7.22
N SER A 75 5.01 -7.94 -7.00
CA SER A 75 3.59 -7.71 -7.29
C SER A 75 3.25 -7.97 -8.76
N ARG A 76 4.15 -7.58 -9.67
CA ARG A 76 3.99 -7.86 -11.11
C ARG A 76 3.98 -9.36 -11.40
N GLN A 77 4.92 -10.11 -10.83
CA GLN A 77 4.96 -11.57 -10.96
C GLN A 77 3.69 -12.24 -10.42
N VAL A 78 3.11 -11.72 -9.33
CA VAL A 78 1.84 -12.22 -8.78
C VAL A 78 0.70 -12.00 -9.76
N LEU A 79 0.58 -10.81 -10.35
CA LEU A 79 -0.45 -10.53 -11.36
C LEU A 79 -0.29 -11.41 -12.61
N GLU A 80 0.94 -11.60 -13.09
CA GLU A 80 1.23 -12.50 -14.22
C GLU A 80 0.93 -13.96 -13.92
N TRP A 81 1.18 -14.40 -12.68
CA TRP A 81 0.83 -15.74 -12.25
C TRP A 81 -0.69 -15.91 -12.19
N CYS A 82 -1.40 -14.94 -11.61
CA CYS A 82 -2.86 -14.90 -11.59
C CYS A 82 -3.46 -14.96 -13.00
N ALA A 83 -2.89 -14.20 -13.95
CA ALA A 83 -3.27 -14.20 -15.35
C ALA A 83 -3.09 -15.56 -16.04
N ARG A 84 -1.95 -16.23 -15.81
CA ARG A 84 -1.67 -17.52 -16.44
C ARG A 84 -2.48 -18.70 -15.89
N HIS A 85 -3.03 -18.57 -14.69
CA HIS A 85 -3.70 -19.67 -14.00
C HIS A 85 -5.20 -19.42 -13.75
N ASP A 86 -5.74 -18.33 -14.30
CA ASP A 86 -7.12 -17.89 -14.06
C ASP A 86 -7.45 -17.78 -12.55
N ARG A 87 -6.51 -17.20 -11.78
CA ARG A 87 -6.62 -17.05 -10.33
C ARG A 87 -6.77 -15.61 -9.91
N THR A 88 -7.53 -15.39 -8.85
CA THR A 88 -7.73 -14.09 -8.23
C THR A 88 -6.74 -13.86 -7.08
N CYS A 89 -6.30 -12.61 -6.93
CA CYS A 89 -5.53 -12.12 -5.79
C CYS A 89 -6.34 -11.11 -4.95
N ILE A 90 -5.86 -10.86 -3.73
CA ILE A 90 -6.40 -9.88 -2.79
C ILE A 90 -5.49 -8.66 -2.79
N LEU A 91 -6.07 -7.46 -2.90
CA LEU A 91 -5.34 -6.20 -2.73
C LEU A 91 -5.61 -5.61 -1.35
N VAL A 92 -4.55 -5.37 -0.58
CA VAL A 92 -4.59 -4.65 0.69
C VAL A 92 -4.44 -3.15 0.43
N LEU A 93 -5.45 -2.38 0.82
CA LEU A 93 -5.45 -0.93 0.85
C LEU A 93 -5.30 -0.47 2.29
N ALA A 94 -4.12 -0.01 2.65
CA ALA A 94 -3.80 0.34 4.03
C ALA A 94 -2.78 1.48 4.06
N ARG A 95 -2.38 1.92 5.25
CA ARG A 95 -1.14 2.67 5.44
C ARG A 95 0.06 1.72 5.60
N PRO A 96 1.30 2.10 5.25
CA PRO A 96 2.47 1.22 5.31
C PRO A 96 2.70 0.55 6.68
N TYR A 97 2.40 1.27 7.77
CA TYR A 97 2.58 0.74 9.13
C TYR A 97 1.64 -0.42 9.47
N HIS A 98 0.56 -0.65 8.71
CA HIS A 98 -0.31 -1.82 8.94
C HIS A 98 0.38 -3.13 8.53
N MET A 99 1.55 -3.09 7.88
CA MET A 99 2.37 -4.29 7.70
C MET A 99 3.03 -4.75 9.02
N ASP A 100 2.99 -3.93 10.09
CA ASP A 100 3.44 -4.33 11.42
C ASP A 100 2.42 -5.28 12.06
N PRO A 101 2.82 -6.50 12.49
CA PRO A 101 1.92 -7.48 13.11
C PRO A 101 1.20 -6.98 14.37
N GLY A 102 1.81 -6.06 15.10
CA GLY A 102 1.23 -5.45 16.29
C GLY A 102 0.12 -4.45 15.98
N ILE A 103 0.01 -3.99 14.73
CA ILE A 103 -0.98 -3.02 14.27
C ILE A 103 -1.95 -3.63 13.26
N GLY A 104 -1.46 -4.31 12.22
CA GLY A 104 -2.29 -4.89 11.16
C GLY A 104 -2.86 -6.27 11.48
N HIS A 105 -2.36 -6.93 12.53
CA HIS A 105 -2.77 -8.26 12.98
C HIS A 105 -2.63 -9.37 11.92
N GLU A 106 -1.76 -9.18 10.93
CA GLU A 106 -1.44 -10.18 9.90
C GLU A 106 -2.68 -10.74 9.16
N ILE A 107 -3.74 -9.93 9.03
CA ILE A 107 -5.02 -10.31 8.41
C ILE A 107 -4.82 -10.86 7.00
N GLU A 108 -3.91 -10.26 6.25
CA GLU A 108 -3.54 -10.70 4.91
C GLU A 108 -2.80 -12.04 4.90
N ALA A 109 -2.01 -12.34 5.93
CA ALA A 109 -1.33 -13.62 6.06
C ALA A 109 -2.33 -14.74 6.34
N ASP A 110 -3.32 -14.51 7.20
CA ASP A 110 -4.43 -15.43 7.44
C ASP A 110 -5.18 -15.77 6.14
N LEU A 111 -5.41 -14.77 5.29
CA LEU A 111 -6.07 -14.98 3.99
C LEU A 111 -5.18 -15.68 2.98
N GLN A 112 -3.87 -15.48 3.07
CA GLN A 112 -2.90 -16.17 2.23
C GLN A 112 -2.91 -17.69 2.49
N VAL A 113 -3.18 -18.14 3.73
CA VAL A 113 -3.34 -19.56 4.08
C VAL A 113 -4.45 -20.23 3.27
N PHE A 114 -5.51 -19.50 2.90
CA PHE A 114 -6.59 -20.00 2.03
C PHE A 114 -6.22 -20.04 0.54
N GLY A 115 -4.97 -19.72 0.18
CA GLY A 115 -4.45 -19.85 -1.19
C GLY A 115 -4.69 -18.63 -2.08
N TYR A 116 -4.92 -17.46 -1.49
CA TYR A 116 -5.05 -16.20 -2.22
C TYR A 116 -3.72 -15.42 -2.18
N PRO A 117 -3.11 -15.11 -3.33
CA PRO A 117 -1.96 -14.21 -3.38
C PRO A 117 -2.35 -12.82 -2.88
N ILE A 118 -1.45 -12.17 -2.15
CA ILE A 118 -1.65 -10.85 -1.57
C ILE A 118 -0.82 -9.81 -2.34
N LEU A 119 -1.45 -8.69 -2.65
CA LEU A 119 -0.82 -7.46 -3.13
C LEU A 119 -1.02 -6.35 -2.10
N TRP A 120 -0.08 -5.43 -2.02
CA TRP A 120 -0.21 -4.21 -1.20
C TRP A 120 -0.22 -2.98 -2.12
N GLY A 121 -1.15 -2.06 -1.87
CA GLY A 121 -1.35 -0.87 -2.71
C GLY A 121 -0.08 -0.04 -2.95
N GLN A 122 0.78 0.07 -1.93
CA GLN A 122 2.06 0.80 -1.99
C GLN A 122 3.04 0.23 -3.01
N TYR A 123 2.94 -1.07 -3.27
CA TYR A 123 3.86 -1.82 -4.14
C TYR A 123 3.16 -2.36 -5.38
N LEU A 124 2.04 -1.76 -5.78
CA LEU A 124 1.44 -2.04 -7.08
C LEU A 124 2.47 -1.72 -8.19
N PRO A 125 2.54 -2.54 -9.26
CA PRO A 125 3.46 -2.28 -10.36
C PRO A 125 3.13 -0.96 -11.05
N LEU A 126 4.18 -0.24 -11.43
CA LEU A 126 4.09 1.08 -12.07
C LEU A 126 4.62 1.06 -13.51
N ASP A 127 4.74 -0.12 -14.13
CA ASP A 127 5.28 -0.22 -15.48
C ASP A 127 4.29 0.32 -16.52
N ASP A 128 4.84 1.00 -17.54
CA ASP A 128 4.06 1.68 -18.58
C ASP A 128 3.09 0.75 -19.31
N GLY A 129 3.45 -0.53 -19.48
CA GLY A 129 2.62 -1.53 -20.14
C GLY A 129 1.33 -1.82 -19.37
N LEU A 130 1.41 -2.02 -18.05
CA LEU A 130 0.24 -2.16 -17.19
C LEU A 130 -0.57 -0.86 -17.15
N LEU A 131 0.09 0.28 -16.96
CA LEU A 131 -0.59 1.57 -16.82
C LEU A 131 -1.35 1.96 -18.10
N ASP A 132 -0.76 1.77 -19.29
CA ASP A 132 -1.48 1.99 -20.56
C ASP A 132 -2.63 1.00 -20.73
N ALA A 133 -2.46 -0.26 -20.30
CA ALA A 133 -3.51 -1.27 -20.41
C ALA A 133 -4.75 -0.94 -19.54
N ILE A 134 -4.58 -0.32 -18.37
CA ILE A 134 -5.71 -0.04 -17.47
C ILE A 134 -6.20 1.42 -17.51
N PHE A 135 -5.36 2.37 -17.92
CA PHE A 135 -5.69 3.80 -17.93
C PHE A 135 -5.51 4.49 -19.30
N GLY A 136 -4.89 3.82 -20.28
CA GLY A 136 -4.45 4.48 -21.53
C GLY A 136 -5.60 5.01 -22.39
N GLU A 137 -6.75 4.35 -22.39
CA GLU A 137 -7.95 4.84 -23.08
C GLU A 137 -8.50 6.12 -22.42
N ASP A 138 -8.73 6.10 -21.11
CA ASP A 138 -9.15 7.28 -20.33
C ASP A 138 -8.20 8.48 -20.56
N VAL A 139 -6.89 8.23 -20.68
CA VAL A 139 -5.89 9.27 -20.98
C VAL A 139 -6.02 9.79 -22.42
N ARG A 140 -6.18 8.90 -23.41
CA ARG A 140 -6.33 9.29 -24.83
C ARG A 140 -7.63 10.05 -25.08
N GLU A 141 -8.70 9.71 -24.38
CA GLU A 141 -10.00 10.40 -24.45
C GLU A 141 -10.05 11.69 -23.62
N GLY A 142 -9.03 11.95 -22.80
CA GLY A 142 -8.95 13.14 -21.95
C GLY A 142 -9.87 13.10 -20.73
N VAL A 143 -10.38 11.93 -20.35
CA VAL A 143 -11.14 11.72 -19.10
C VAL A 143 -10.23 11.96 -17.89
N ILE A 144 -8.97 11.53 -17.97
CA ILE A 144 -7.94 11.76 -16.95
C ILE A 144 -6.65 12.27 -17.61
N ARG A 145 -5.86 13.06 -16.89
CA ARG A 145 -4.63 13.68 -17.44
C ARG A 145 -3.44 12.72 -17.54
N SER A 146 -3.42 11.68 -16.72
CA SER A 146 -2.38 10.65 -16.68
C SER A 146 -2.90 9.42 -15.94
N ALA A 147 -2.18 8.30 -16.01
CA ALA A 147 -2.48 7.08 -15.25
C ALA A 147 -2.51 7.29 -13.72
N PHE A 148 -1.88 8.36 -13.21
CA PHE A 148 -1.86 8.73 -11.79
C PHE A 148 -2.91 9.77 -11.40
N ASP A 149 -3.70 10.25 -12.36
CA ASP A 149 -4.72 11.26 -12.09
C ASP A 149 -5.96 10.61 -11.44
N ILE A 150 -6.33 11.16 -10.29
CA ILE A 150 -7.47 10.74 -9.47
C ILE A 150 -8.51 11.85 -9.32
N SER A 151 -8.32 13.00 -9.98
CA SER A 151 -9.18 14.17 -9.80
C SER A 151 -10.62 13.97 -10.26
N ASP A 152 -10.85 12.97 -11.11
CA ASP A 152 -12.16 12.50 -11.58
C ASP A 152 -13.01 11.90 -10.45
N VAL A 153 -12.37 11.26 -9.46
CA VAL A 153 -13.05 10.60 -8.33
C VAL A 153 -12.69 11.19 -6.96
N TRP A 154 -11.64 12.01 -6.90
CA TRP A 154 -11.12 12.60 -5.67
C TRP A 154 -10.61 14.04 -5.89
N PRO A 155 -11.51 15.03 -5.96
CA PRO A 155 -11.14 16.43 -6.18
C PRO A 155 -10.30 17.02 -5.04
N SER A 156 -10.49 16.53 -3.81
CA SER A 156 -9.86 17.03 -2.57
C SER A 156 -8.55 16.29 -2.25
N SER A 157 -7.62 16.31 -3.19
CA SER A 157 -6.33 15.60 -3.15
C SER A 157 -5.28 16.32 -2.27
N PHE A 158 -5.45 16.29 -0.94
CA PHE A 158 -4.59 17.01 0.02
C PHE A 158 -3.57 16.14 0.78
N SER A 159 -3.67 14.81 0.69
CA SER A 159 -2.81 13.89 1.44
C SER A 159 -2.29 12.78 0.53
N ALA A 160 -0.97 12.59 0.50
CA ALA A 160 -0.32 11.57 -0.32
C ALA A 160 -0.92 10.17 -0.05
N ASN A 161 -1.14 9.84 1.22
CA ASN A 161 -1.68 8.54 1.61
C ASN A 161 -3.11 8.32 1.10
N THR A 162 -3.98 9.33 1.22
CA THR A 162 -5.36 9.20 0.70
C THR A 162 -5.34 9.07 -0.82
N ASN A 163 -4.43 9.77 -1.47
CA ASN A 163 -4.28 9.72 -2.93
C ASN A 163 -3.82 8.35 -3.40
N GLU A 164 -2.82 7.76 -2.75
CA GLU A 164 -2.32 6.41 -3.05
C GLU A 164 -3.43 5.36 -2.89
N VAL A 165 -4.23 5.47 -1.83
CA VAL A 165 -5.37 4.55 -1.59
C VAL A 165 -6.43 4.68 -2.68
N ILE A 166 -6.82 5.90 -3.02
CA ILE A 166 -7.82 6.15 -4.08
C ILE A 166 -7.30 5.64 -5.43
N TRP A 167 -6.04 5.93 -5.74
CA TRP A 167 -5.42 5.46 -6.96
C TRP A 167 -5.37 3.92 -7.02
N ALA A 168 -4.96 3.26 -5.95
CA ALA A 168 -4.95 1.80 -5.86
C ALA A 168 -6.37 1.19 -5.95
N ALA A 169 -7.40 1.89 -5.46
CA ALA A 169 -8.80 1.49 -5.68
C ALA A 169 -9.18 1.54 -7.17
N LYS A 170 -8.76 2.60 -7.90
CA LYS A 170 -8.94 2.68 -9.36
C LYS A 170 -8.24 1.52 -10.08
N VAL A 171 -7.03 1.13 -9.63
CA VAL A 171 -6.31 -0.04 -10.15
C VAL A 171 -7.09 -1.33 -9.87
N ALA A 172 -7.56 -1.55 -8.65
CA ALA A 172 -8.37 -2.72 -8.28
C ALA A 172 -9.62 -2.86 -9.16
N ALA A 173 -10.28 -1.75 -9.45
CA ALA A 173 -11.46 -1.74 -10.31
C ALA A 173 -11.15 -2.20 -11.75
N ARG A 174 -9.95 -1.90 -12.26
CA ARG A 174 -9.57 -2.12 -13.66
C ARG A 174 -8.77 -3.40 -13.89
N VAL A 175 -8.08 -3.93 -12.88
CA VAL A 175 -7.31 -5.18 -13.00
C VAL A 175 -8.21 -6.38 -12.69
N PRO A 176 -8.52 -7.26 -13.67
CA PRO A 176 -9.48 -8.35 -13.51
C PRO A 176 -9.12 -9.35 -12.42
N TRP A 177 -7.82 -9.64 -12.25
CA TRP A 177 -7.33 -10.58 -11.25
C TRP A 177 -7.36 -10.05 -9.81
N ILE A 178 -7.60 -8.76 -9.61
CA ILE A 178 -7.89 -8.22 -8.27
C ILE A 178 -9.39 -8.39 -8.07
N GLY A 179 -9.79 -9.45 -7.36
CA GLY A 179 -11.20 -9.81 -7.15
C GLY A 179 -11.68 -9.56 -5.72
N CYS A 180 -10.76 -9.20 -4.82
CA CYS A 180 -11.11 -8.71 -3.49
C CYS A 180 -10.13 -7.63 -3.05
N VAL A 181 -10.68 -6.61 -2.39
CA VAL A 181 -9.94 -5.54 -1.72
C VAL A 181 -10.22 -5.60 -0.24
N ILE A 182 -9.15 -5.49 0.54
CA ILE A 182 -9.23 -5.38 1.99
C ILE A 182 -8.68 -4.03 2.41
N ARG A 183 -9.52 -3.22 3.05
CA ARG A 183 -9.16 -1.92 3.57
C ARG A 183 -8.79 -2.05 5.05
N LEU A 184 -7.58 -1.64 5.43
CA LEU A 184 -7.16 -1.55 6.82
C LEU A 184 -7.15 -0.08 7.27
N VAL A 185 -7.81 0.21 8.39
CA VAL A 185 -7.94 1.55 8.96
C VAL A 185 -7.73 1.50 10.48
N SER A 186 -6.81 2.33 10.97
CA SER A 186 -6.60 2.60 12.39
C SER A 186 -7.65 3.53 12.99
N TYR A 187 -7.86 3.42 14.29
CA TYR A 187 -8.66 4.33 15.12
C TYR A 187 -8.14 5.77 15.00
N GLU A 188 -9.04 6.74 15.06
CA GLU A 188 -8.72 8.17 14.96
C GLU A 188 -7.96 8.61 13.69
N CYS A 189 -7.86 7.76 12.66
CA CYS A 189 -7.28 8.15 11.37
C CYS A 189 -8.27 9.01 10.57
N GLY A 190 -8.60 10.19 11.08
CA GLY A 190 -9.65 11.06 10.54
C GLY A 190 -9.44 11.48 9.08
N MET A 191 -8.21 11.44 8.58
CA MET A 191 -7.92 11.67 7.15
C MET A 191 -8.33 10.50 6.25
N ASP A 192 -8.38 9.27 6.77
CA ASP A 192 -8.79 8.10 6.00
C ASP A 192 -10.32 7.94 5.97
N GLN A 193 -11.03 8.45 6.98
CA GLN A 193 -12.50 8.33 7.06
C GLN A 193 -13.22 8.83 5.79
N PRO A 194 -12.87 9.99 5.20
CA PRO A 194 -13.49 10.48 3.97
C PRO A 194 -13.24 9.58 2.74
N THR A 195 -12.22 8.72 2.79
CA THR A 195 -11.87 7.83 1.68
C THR A 195 -12.66 6.52 1.66
N LEU A 196 -13.30 6.13 2.77
CA LEU A 196 -13.98 4.83 2.88
C LEU A 196 -15.07 4.65 1.82
N THR A 197 -16.02 5.60 1.75
CA THR A 197 -17.13 5.51 0.79
C THR A 197 -16.66 5.56 -0.66
N PRO A 198 -15.82 6.54 -1.10
CA PRO A 198 -15.31 6.54 -2.47
C PRO A 198 -14.55 5.27 -2.84
N VAL A 199 -13.69 4.76 -1.95
CA VAL A 199 -12.93 3.52 -2.21
C VAL A 199 -13.88 2.33 -2.37
N GLN A 200 -14.85 2.18 -1.46
CA GLN A 200 -15.84 1.12 -1.53
C GLN A 200 -16.62 1.19 -2.85
N GLU A 201 -17.13 2.37 -3.22
CA GLU A 201 -17.89 2.55 -4.46
C GLU A 201 -17.06 2.25 -5.71
N ILE A 202 -15.81 2.72 -5.78
CA ILE A 202 -14.92 2.45 -6.91
C ILE A 202 -14.70 0.95 -7.08
N VAL A 203 -14.42 0.25 -5.97
CA VAL A 203 -14.13 -1.19 -5.97
C VAL A 203 -15.37 -1.99 -6.34
N GLU A 204 -16.50 -1.79 -5.63
CA GLU A 204 -17.71 -2.61 -5.79
C GLU A 204 -18.38 -2.41 -7.15
N ARG A 205 -18.27 -1.22 -7.78
CA ARG A 205 -18.79 -0.97 -9.14
C ARG A 205 -18.15 -1.86 -10.20
N SER A 206 -16.92 -2.32 -9.99
CA SER A 206 -16.25 -3.28 -10.89
C SER A 206 -16.66 -4.74 -10.64
N GLY A 207 -17.51 -4.99 -9.65
CA GLY A 207 -17.83 -6.33 -9.15
C GLY A 207 -16.76 -6.93 -8.23
N THR A 208 -15.68 -6.21 -7.92
CA THR A 208 -14.65 -6.62 -6.97
C THR A 208 -15.22 -6.61 -5.55
N LEU A 209 -14.95 -7.65 -4.75
CA LEU A 209 -15.38 -7.68 -3.35
C LEU A 209 -14.63 -6.63 -2.53
N PHE A 210 -15.30 -6.03 -1.55
CA PHE A 210 -14.71 -5.06 -0.65
C PHE A 210 -14.98 -5.43 0.81
N PHE A 211 -13.93 -5.49 1.63
CA PHE A 211 -14.04 -5.69 3.06
C PHE A 211 -13.19 -4.65 3.78
N SER A 212 -13.67 -4.10 4.91
CA SER A 212 -12.91 -3.12 5.69
C SER A 212 -12.72 -3.56 7.14
N PHE A 213 -11.47 -3.55 7.61
CA PHE A 213 -11.11 -3.71 9.01
C PHE A 213 -10.78 -2.34 9.58
N GLN A 214 -11.53 -1.95 10.61
CA GLN A 214 -11.47 -0.63 11.22
C GLN A 214 -11.04 -0.77 12.67
N GLU A 215 -10.47 0.31 13.23
CA GLU A 215 -10.01 0.39 14.62
C GLU A 215 -8.92 -0.63 14.99
N LEU A 216 -8.03 -0.93 14.04
CA LEU A 216 -7.03 -1.99 14.22
C LEU A 216 -6.00 -1.71 15.32
N ASP A 217 -5.69 -0.46 15.63
CA ASP A 217 -4.71 -0.10 16.67
C ASP A 217 -5.32 0.15 18.05
N SER A 218 -6.65 0.11 18.20
CA SER A 218 -7.31 0.34 19.50
C SER A 218 -7.34 -0.92 20.38
N THR A 219 -7.43 -2.10 19.77
CA THR A 219 -7.58 -3.40 20.46
C THR A 219 -6.89 -4.52 19.69
N LYS A 220 -6.81 -5.73 20.28
CA LYS A 220 -6.36 -6.97 19.61
C LYS A 220 -7.53 -7.96 19.47
N PRO A 221 -8.42 -7.80 18.49
CA PRO A 221 -9.64 -8.59 18.41
C PRO A 221 -9.44 -9.92 17.64
N GLU A 222 -8.51 -10.77 18.10
CA GLU A 222 -8.08 -12.01 17.40
C GLU A 222 -9.26 -12.89 16.96
N GLY A 223 -10.22 -13.15 17.86
CA GLY A 223 -11.38 -13.99 17.55
C GLY A 223 -12.30 -13.39 16.48
N SER A 224 -12.47 -12.06 16.47
CA SER A 224 -13.27 -11.39 15.44
C SER A 224 -12.57 -11.38 14.10
N VAL A 225 -11.26 -11.10 14.08
CA VAL A 225 -10.44 -11.16 12.86
C VAL A 225 -10.55 -12.53 12.21
N LYS A 226 -10.37 -13.61 12.99
CA LYS A 226 -10.45 -14.98 12.49
C LYS A 226 -11.80 -15.32 11.84
N ILE A 227 -12.92 -15.01 12.49
CA ILE A 227 -14.25 -15.26 11.92
C ILE A 227 -14.43 -14.50 10.60
N ARG A 228 -13.92 -13.28 10.53
CA ARG A 228 -14.01 -12.43 9.34
C ARG A 228 -13.13 -12.95 8.21
N THR A 229 -11.91 -13.39 8.47
CA THR A 229 -11.02 -13.97 7.44
C THR A 229 -11.59 -15.28 6.90
N GLU A 230 -12.14 -16.15 7.76
CA GLU A 230 -12.88 -17.37 7.34
C GLU A 230 -14.09 -17.02 6.45
N THR A 231 -14.86 -15.99 6.83
CA THR A 231 -16.01 -15.51 6.04
C THR A 231 -15.56 -14.99 4.67
N ILE A 232 -14.53 -14.15 4.62
CA ILE A 232 -13.98 -13.61 3.37
C ILE A 232 -13.50 -14.75 2.46
N ALA A 233 -12.79 -15.72 3.02
CA ALA A 233 -12.30 -16.88 2.28
C ALA A 233 -13.45 -17.72 1.68
N HIS A 234 -14.54 -17.90 2.43
CA HIS A 234 -15.74 -18.58 1.95
C HIS A 234 -16.39 -17.83 0.78
N TYR A 235 -16.61 -16.50 0.90
CA TYR A 235 -17.16 -15.69 -0.19
C TYR A 235 -16.29 -15.71 -1.44
N LEU A 236 -14.97 -15.61 -1.27
CA LEU A 236 -14.03 -15.71 -2.38
C LEU A 236 -14.09 -17.08 -3.05
N ALA A 237 -14.17 -18.18 -2.30
CA ALA A 237 -14.24 -19.52 -2.86
C ALA A 237 -15.50 -19.72 -3.72
N GLU A 238 -16.63 -19.12 -3.33
CA GLU A 238 -17.89 -19.23 -4.08
C GLU A 238 -17.97 -18.30 -5.29
N THR A 239 -17.30 -17.13 -5.24
CA THR A 239 -17.55 -16.05 -6.20
C THR A 239 -16.36 -15.71 -7.10
N ALA A 240 -15.13 -16.02 -6.72
CA ALA A 240 -13.92 -15.52 -7.39
C ALA A 240 -13.88 -15.84 -8.89
N GLU A 241 -14.22 -17.07 -9.30
CA GLU A 241 -14.23 -17.44 -10.73
C GLU A 241 -15.28 -16.65 -11.52
N ARG A 242 -16.48 -16.49 -10.96
CA ARG A 242 -17.56 -15.74 -11.60
C ARG A 242 -17.19 -14.26 -11.72
N LEU A 243 -16.60 -13.67 -10.68
CA LEU A 243 -16.12 -12.30 -10.69
C LEU A 243 -15.02 -12.09 -11.72
N LEU A 244 -14.04 -13.00 -11.77
CA LEU A 244 -12.96 -12.95 -12.76
C LEU A 244 -13.52 -13.03 -14.19
N ARG A 245 -14.41 -14.00 -14.47
CA ARG A 245 -15.07 -14.10 -15.79
C ARG A 245 -15.83 -12.83 -16.15
N ASN A 246 -16.58 -12.26 -15.21
CA ASN A 246 -17.31 -11.02 -15.43
C ASN A 246 -16.38 -9.84 -15.71
N LYS A 247 -15.28 -9.70 -14.96
CA LYS A 247 -14.30 -8.63 -15.17
C LYS A 247 -13.51 -8.78 -16.47
N LEU A 248 -13.21 -10.01 -16.89
CA LEU A 248 -12.58 -10.28 -18.19
C LEU A 248 -13.53 -10.04 -19.37
N ALA A 249 -14.83 -10.32 -19.18
CA ALA A 249 -15.86 -10.05 -20.18
C ALA A 249 -16.31 -8.57 -20.20
N TRP A 250 -16.11 -7.84 -19.11
CA TRP A 250 -16.36 -6.41 -19.03
C TRP A 250 -15.28 -5.67 -19.82
N ASP A 251 -15.68 -5.17 -20.99
CA ASP A 251 -14.86 -4.47 -21.98
C ASP A 251 -14.40 -3.07 -21.54
N GLY A 252 -14.01 -2.91 -20.27
CA GLY A 252 -13.59 -1.63 -19.70
C GLY A 252 -12.07 -1.39 -19.74
N ALA A 253 -11.29 -2.27 -20.36
CA ALA A 253 -9.82 -2.13 -20.38
C ALA A 253 -9.08 -2.74 -21.58
N GLY A 254 -9.73 -3.49 -22.48
CA GLY A 254 -9.01 -4.12 -23.62
C GLY A 254 -7.69 -4.81 -23.23
N LEU A 255 -7.66 -5.43 -22.04
CA LEU A 255 -6.44 -5.88 -21.38
C LEU A 255 -5.78 -6.98 -22.21
N GLN A 256 -4.86 -6.57 -23.08
CA GLN A 256 -4.04 -7.51 -23.85
C GLN A 256 -3.16 -8.26 -22.85
N LEU A 257 -3.59 -9.47 -22.47
CA LEU A 257 -2.85 -10.44 -21.66
C LEU A 257 -1.37 -10.56 -22.10
N ASP A 258 -1.14 -10.43 -23.40
CA ASP A 258 0.16 -10.42 -24.07
C ASP A 258 1.09 -9.30 -23.55
N ARG A 259 0.55 -8.15 -23.16
CA ARG A 259 1.31 -7.01 -22.58
C ARG A 259 1.68 -7.23 -21.12
N LEU A 260 0.88 -8.02 -20.40
CA LEU A 260 1.23 -8.42 -19.03
C LEU A 260 2.37 -9.43 -19.00
N THR A 261 2.53 -10.23 -20.05
CA THR A 261 3.55 -11.29 -20.12
C THR A 261 4.81 -10.90 -20.88
N ARG A 262 4.81 -9.79 -21.64
CA ARG A 262 6.00 -9.28 -22.34
C ARG A 262 6.88 -8.44 -21.40
N SER A 263 7.86 -9.09 -20.78
CA SER A 263 9.03 -8.43 -20.21
C SER A 263 10.01 -8.08 -21.34
N GLY A 264 9.89 -6.88 -21.92
CA GLY A 264 10.88 -6.38 -22.87
C GLY A 264 10.49 -5.04 -23.49
N PRO A 265 11.44 -4.15 -23.79
CA PRO A 265 11.15 -2.92 -24.51
C PRO A 265 10.58 -3.29 -25.89
N SER A 266 9.41 -2.75 -26.21
CA SER A 266 8.89 -2.83 -27.59
C SER A 266 9.74 -1.94 -28.50
N PRO A 267 9.93 -2.33 -29.77
CA PRO A 267 10.83 -1.65 -30.72
C PRO A 267 10.41 -0.21 -31.06
#